data_AF-A0A5C6D6S4-F1
#
_entry.id   AF-A0A5C6D6S4-F1
#
_cell.length_a   1.000
_cell.length_b   1.000
_cell.length_c   1.000
_cell.angle_alpha   90.00
_cell.angle_beta   90.00
_cell.angle_gamma   90.00
#
_symmetry.space_group_name_H-M   'P 1'
#
loop_
_entity.id
_entity.type
_entity.pdbx_description
1 polymer ?
#
loop_
_entity_poly.entity_id
_entity_poly.type
_entity_poly.pdbx_seq_one_letter_code
_entity_poly.pdbx_strand_id
1 'polypeptide(L)'
;MLTAPLDNLESNMAYMVFASLAWTLKTWSGMLIRVKGNEGQRRVRREARNRIVRMEFWTYLNSLMLLPAQVIRSSRRRIFRLLTYRPTVDLLMTMHDHIRQPLRC
;
A
#
# COMPACT_ATOMS: atom_id res chain seq x y z
N MET A 1 -35.08 -16.54 24.06
CA MET A 1 -35.38 -16.99 22.67
C MET A 1 -34.88 -15.91 21.73
N LEU A 2 -34.17 -16.29 20.66
CA LEU A 2 -33.24 -15.47 19.87
C LEU A 2 -33.76 -14.06 19.52
N THR A 3 -33.12 -13.04 20.10
CA THR A 3 -33.05 -11.71 19.48
C THR A 3 -32.09 -11.84 18.30
N ALA A 4 -32.60 -12.22 17.13
CA ALA A 4 -31.81 -12.18 15.91
C ALA A 4 -31.52 -10.70 15.58
N PRO A 5 -30.25 -10.25 15.59
CA PRO A 5 -29.94 -8.88 15.26
C PRO A 5 -30.00 -8.76 13.74
N LEU A 6 -31.10 -8.20 13.24
CA LEU A 6 -31.27 -7.83 11.83
C LEU A 6 -30.51 -6.53 11.48
N ASP A 7 -29.52 -6.12 12.28
CA ASP A 7 -28.61 -4.98 12.05
C ASP A 7 -27.38 -5.34 11.19
N ASN A 8 -27.24 -6.60 10.80
CA ASN A 8 -25.94 -7.18 10.50
C ASN A 8 -25.74 -7.69 9.05
N LEU A 9 -26.67 -7.48 8.12
CA LEU A 9 -26.47 -7.95 6.73
C LEU A 9 -25.80 -6.90 5.83
N GLU A 10 -26.34 -5.68 5.79
CA GLU A 10 -25.72 -4.53 5.11
C GLU A 10 -24.35 -4.19 5.71
N SER A 11 -24.25 -4.20 7.04
CA SER A 11 -22.98 -4.01 7.75
C SER A 11 -21.96 -5.11 7.41
N ASN A 12 -22.36 -6.38 7.36
CA ASN A 12 -21.49 -7.49 6.97
C ASN A 12 -21.08 -7.40 5.48
N MET A 13 -22.00 -7.01 4.61
CA MET A 13 -21.69 -6.76 3.20
C MET A 13 -20.70 -5.60 3.07
N ALA A 14 -20.87 -4.52 3.83
CA ALA A 14 -19.93 -3.41 3.87
C ALA A 14 -18.53 -3.86 4.32
N TYR A 15 -18.43 -4.73 5.33
CA TYR A 15 -17.14 -5.32 5.74
C TYR A 15 -16.51 -6.17 4.63
N MET A 16 -17.29 -6.98 3.92
CA MET A 16 -16.79 -7.75 2.77
C MET A 16 -16.34 -6.83 1.62
N VAL A 17 -17.05 -5.74 1.35
CA VAL A 17 -16.67 -4.73 0.36
C VAL A 17 -15.37 -4.05 0.77
N PHE A 18 -15.22 -3.63 2.04
CA PHE A 18 -13.96 -3.06 2.52
C PHE A 18 -12.80 -4.05 2.47
N ALA A 19 -13.03 -5.31 2.84
CA ALA A 19 -12.02 -6.35 2.79
C ALA A 19 -11.56 -6.64 1.36
N SER A 20 -12.50 -6.78 0.41
CA SER A 20 -12.18 -7.00 -1.01
C SER A 20 -11.51 -5.79 -1.65
N LEU A 21 -11.93 -4.57 -1.29
CA LEU A 21 -11.29 -3.33 -1.73
C LEU A 21 -9.86 -3.22 -1.21
N ALA A 22 -9.65 -3.50 0.08
CA ALA A 22 -8.32 -3.47 0.70
C ALA A 22 -7.38 -4.50 0.08
N TRP A 23 -7.88 -5.71 -0.21
CA TRP A 23 -7.10 -6.74 -0.90
C TRP A 23 -6.75 -6.32 -2.34
N THR A 24 -7.71 -5.76 -3.07
CA THR A 24 -7.49 -5.22 -4.41
C THR A 24 -6.45 -4.11 -4.40
N LEU A 25 -6.55 -3.17 -3.45
CA LEU A 25 -5.63 -2.06 -3.28
C LEU A 25 -4.19 -2.54 -3.05
N LYS A 26 -4.00 -3.56 -2.20
CA LYS A 26 -2.70 -4.19 -1.99
C LYS A 26 -2.14 -4.76 -3.29
N THR A 27 -2.92 -5.53 -4.04
CA THR A 27 -2.46 -6.10 -5.32
C THR A 27 -2.08 -5.01 -6.31
N TRP A 28 -2.90 -3.95 -6.41
CA TRP A 28 -2.63 -2.80 -7.26
C TRP A 28 -1.34 -2.08 -6.86
N SER A 29 -1.07 -1.94 -5.56
CA SER A 29 0.16 -1.32 -5.07
C SER A 29 1.43 -2.03 -5.58
N GLY A 30 1.42 -3.37 -5.62
CA GLY A 30 2.52 -4.14 -6.19
C GLY A 30 2.58 -4.03 -7.72
N MET A 31 1.44 -4.04 -8.40
CA MET A 31 1.38 -3.93 -9.87
C MET A 31 1.80 -2.56 -10.41
N LEU A 32 1.66 -1.51 -9.61
CA LEU A 32 2.04 -0.15 -9.97
C LEU A 32 3.56 0.00 -10.15
N ILE A 33 4.36 -0.87 -9.53
CA ILE A 33 5.81 -0.93 -9.75
C ILE A 33 6.10 -1.50 -11.14
N ARG A 34 6.49 -0.63 -12.06
CA ARG A 34 6.79 -0.97 -13.45
C ARG A 34 8.21 -1.53 -13.57
N VAL A 35 8.33 -2.77 -14.05
CA VAL A 35 9.63 -3.43 -14.32
C VAL A 35 10.23 -2.91 -15.64
N LYS A 36 10.65 -1.64 -15.65
CA LYS A 36 11.30 -0.95 -16.77
C LYS A 36 12.70 -0.44 -16.38
N GLY A 37 13.54 -0.10 -17.36
CA GLY A 37 14.90 0.41 -17.15
C GLY A 37 16.00 -0.61 -17.49
N ASN A 38 17.22 -0.34 -17.02
CA ASN A 38 18.39 -1.20 -17.25
C ASN A 38 18.21 -2.57 -16.55
N GLU A 39 18.98 -3.59 -16.92
CA GLU A 39 18.79 -4.95 -16.37
C GLU A 39 18.85 -5.02 -14.84
N GLY A 40 19.80 -4.30 -14.22
CA GLY A 40 19.88 -4.19 -12.76
C GLY A 40 18.62 -3.57 -12.14
N GLN A 41 18.09 -2.50 -12.74
CA GLN A 41 16.86 -1.84 -12.27
C GLN A 41 15.64 -2.75 -12.47
N ARG A 42 15.57 -3.50 -13.57
CA ARG A 42 14.50 -4.47 -13.81
C ARG A 42 14.52 -5.59 -12.77
N ARG A 43 15.68 -6.08 -12.36
CA ARG A 43 15.79 -7.10 -11.30
C ARG A 43 15.24 -6.57 -9.97
N VAL A 44 15.75 -5.42 -9.51
CA VAL A 44 15.32 -4.81 -8.24
C VAL A 44 13.82 -4.50 -8.23
N ARG A 45 13.28 -3.91 -9.30
CA ARG A 45 11.85 -3.58 -9.40
C ARG A 45 10.96 -4.81 -9.46
N ARG A 46 11.42 -5.89 -10.12
CA ARG A 46 10.70 -7.17 -10.14
C ARG A 46 10.65 -7.79 -8.75
N GLU A 47 11.76 -7.75 -8.03
CA GLU A 47 11.83 -8.25 -6.65
C GLU A 47 10.92 -7.42 -5.73
N ALA A 48 10.95 -6.09 -5.83
CA ALA A 48 10.08 -5.20 -5.07
C ALA A 48 8.59 -5.49 -5.32
N ARG A 49 8.19 -5.60 -6.60
CA ARG A 49 6.82 -5.98 -6.98
C ARG A 49 6.43 -7.33 -6.38
N ASN A 50 7.26 -8.35 -6.57
CA ASN A 50 6.98 -9.70 -6.09
C ASN A 50 6.87 -9.74 -4.56
N ARG A 51 7.71 -8.97 -3.87
CA ARG A 51 7.68 -8.86 -2.41
C ARG A 51 6.36 -8.29 -1.91
N ILE A 52 5.82 -7.25 -2.55
CA ILE A 52 4.50 -6.68 -2.17
C ILE A 52 3.36 -7.65 -2.48
N VAL A 53 3.35 -8.25 -3.67
CA VAL A 53 2.28 -9.15 -4.12
C VAL A 53 2.22 -10.41 -3.25
N ARG A 54 3.37 -10.97 -2.86
CA ARG A 54 3.46 -12.18 -2.02
C ARG A 54 3.32 -11.92 -0.52
N MET A 55 3.35 -10.67 -0.09
CA MET A 55 3.27 -10.34 1.33
C MET A 55 1.90 -10.70 1.89
N GLU A 56 1.80 -11.11 3.16
CA GLU A 56 0.51 -11.19 3.84
C GLU A 56 -0.13 -9.81 4.02
N PHE A 57 -1.46 -9.72 3.99
CA PHE A 57 -2.15 -8.41 4.10
C PHE A 57 -1.83 -7.68 5.41
N TRP A 58 -1.80 -8.41 6.53
CA TRP A 58 -1.42 -7.84 7.83
C TRP A 58 0.02 -7.29 7.84
N THR A 59 0.96 -8.00 7.22
CA THR A 59 2.34 -7.54 7.10
C THR A 59 2.44 -6.32 6.18
N TYR A 60 1.69 -6.32 5.08
CA TYR A 60 1.59 -5.18 4.17
C TYR A 60 1.08 -3.93 4.90
N LEU A 61 -0.01 -4.08 5.66
CA LEU A 61 -0.62 -2.99 6.41
C LEU A 61 0.34 -2.42 7.45
N ASN A 62 1.00 -3.25 8.26
CA ASN A 62 1.94 -2.79 9.28
C ASN A 62 3.24 -2.21 8.73
N SER A 63 3.64 -2.59 7.51
CA SER A 63 4.94 -2.20 6.95
C SER A 63 4.87 -1.07 5.94
N LEU A 64 3.74 -0.91 5.23
CA LEU A 64 3.56 0.11 4.18
C LEU A 64 2.47 1.14 4.51
N MET A 65 1.39 0.75 5.20
CA MET A 65 0.27 1.68 5.48
C MET A 65 0.37 2.34 6.86
N LEU A 66 0.68 1.57 7.91
CA LEU A 66 0.81 2.05 9.29
C LEU A 66 2.25 2.45 9.65
N LEU A 67 3.01 2.94 8.68
CA LEU A 67 4.38 3.39 8.93
C LEU A 67 4.34 4.62 9.85
N PRO A 68 5.10 4.65 10.96
CA PRO A 68 5.10 5.80 11.86
C PRO A 68 5.72 7.00 11.14
N ALA A 69 4.89 7.98 10.84
CA ALA A 69 5.27 9.20 10.15
C ALA A 69 4.62 10.43 10.81
N GLN A 70 5.41 11.48 10.97
CA GLN A 70 4.94 12.77 11.47
C GLN A 70 4.57 13.66 10.28
N VAL A 71 3.32 14.13 10.26
CA VAL A 71 2.84 15.08 9.26
C VAL A 71 3.05 16.49 9.78
N ILE A 72 4.06 17.17 9.26
CA ILE A 72 4.37 18.57 9.60
C ILE A 72 3.72 19.46 8.54
N ARG A 73 2.71 20.23 8.96
CA ARG A 73 2.05 21.22 8.10
C ARG A 73 2.77 22.56 8.27
N SER A 74 3.39 23.03 7.20
CA SER A 74 3.93 24.39 7.08
C SER A 74 3.08 25.19 6.10
N SER A 75 3.08 26.51 6.21
CA SER A 75 2.18 27.41 5.47
C SER A 75 2.21 27.23 3.94
N ARG A 76 3.32 26.73 3.37
CA ARG A 76 3.46 26.47 1.92
C ARG A 76 3.86 25.04 1.58
N ARG A 77 4.07 24.16 2.56
CA ARG A 77 4.64 22.82 2.36
C ARG A 77 4.06 21.81 3.34
N ARG A 78 3.73 20.62 2.83
CA ARG A 78 3.43 19.45 3.66
C ARG A 78 4.68 18.57 3.71
N ILE A 79 5.26 18.42 4.89
CA ILE A 79 6.46 17.59 5.09
C ILE A 79 6.01 16.33 5.83
N PHE A 80 6.33 15.17 5.27
CA PHE A 80 6.12 13.88 5.90
C PHE A 80 7.47 13.37 6.41
N ARG A 81 7.63 13.30 7.73
CA ARG A 81 8.87 12.83 8.37
C ARG A 81 8.67 11.41 8.86
N LEU A 82 9.44 10.47 8.33
CA LEU A 82 9.42 9.09 8.82
C LEU A 82 10.13 9.02 10.18
N LEU A 83 9.49 8.38 11.15
CA LEU A 83 10.01 8.25 12.52
C LEU A 83 10.87 6.98 12.71
N THR A 84 10.81 6.04 11.76
CA THR A 84 11.60 4.82 11.80
C THR A 84 11.94 4.39 10.38
N TYR A 85 13.18 3.94 10.17
CA TYR A 85 13.60 3.32 8.93
C TYR A 85 13.54 1.79 9.05
N ARG A 86 12.84 1.15 8.11
CA ARG A 86 12.75 -0.30 7.95
C ARG A 86 13.04 -0.63 6.48
N PRO A 87 13.55 -1.82 6.12
CA PRO A 87 13.79 -2.18 4.71
C PRO A 87 12.53 -2.07 3.82
N THR A 88 11.34 -2.16 4.40
CA THR A 88 10.07 -1.95 3.69
C THR A 88 9.84 -0.50 3.25
N VAL A 89 10.52 0.48 3.86
CA VAL A 89 10.48 1.88 3.45
C VAL A 89 11.02 2.05 2.03
N ASP A 90 12.00 1.23 1.63
CA ASP A 90 12.51 1.27 0.24
C ASP A 90 11.46 0.82 -0.77
N LEU A 91 10.58 -0.11 -0.39
CA LEU A 91 9.43 -0.50 -1.21
C LEU A 91 8.43 0.65 -1.34
N LEU A 92 8.15 1.35 -0.24
CA LEU A 92 7.28 2.54 -0.25
C LEU A 92 7.85 3.64 -1.16
N MET A 93 9.14 3.91 -1.05
CA MET A 93 9.82 4.93 -1.87
C MET A 93 9.82 4.53 -3.35
N THR A 94 10.12 3.26 -3.65
CA THR A 94 10.05 2.71 -5.02
C THR A 94 8.65 2.86 -5.60
N MET A 95 7.61 2.55 -4.82
CA MET A 95 6.22 2.72 -5.24
C MET A 95 5.91 4.20 -5.50
N HIS A 96 6.25 5.09 -4.57
CA HIS A 96 6.06 6.53 -4.71
C HIS A 96 6.73 7.11 -5.96
N ASP A 97 7.95 6.67 -6.28
CA ASP A 97 8.64 7.11 -7.49
C ASP A 97 7.91 6.72 -8.77
N HIS A 98 7.24 5.56 -8.78
CA HIS A 98 6.41 5.13 -9.91
C HIS A 98 5.06 5.84 -9.98
N ILE A 99 4.47 6.22 -8.83
CA ILE A 99 3.25 7.04 -8.80
C ILE A 99 3.52 8.45 -9.33
N ARG A 100 4.69 9.02 -8.99
CA ARG A 100 5.07 10.37 -9.45
C ARG A 100 5.39 10.43 -10.94
N GLN A 101 5.73 9.31 -11.56
CA GLN A 101 5.95 9.26 -12.99
C GLN A 101 4.59 9.29 -13.70
N PRO A 102 4.37 10.23 -14.64
CA PRO A 102 3.13 10.22 -15.42
C PRO A 102 2.99 8.85 -16.10
N LEU A 103 1.77 8.32 -16.08
CA LEU A 103 1.42 7.10 -16.80
C LEU A 103 1.52 7.42 -18.30
N ARG A 104 2.74 7.38 -18.85
CA ARG A 104 2.95 7.44 -20.29
C ARG A 104 2.44 6.12 -20.86
N CYS A 105 1.30 6.20 -21.53
CA CYS A 105 0.69 5.18 -22.37
C CYS A 105 1.54 5.02 -23.63
#